data_AF-A0A1V4ATI9-F1
#
_entry.id   AF-A0A1V4ATI9-F1
#
_cell.length_a   1.000
_cell.length_b   1.000
_cell.length_c   1.000
_cell.angle_alpha   90.00
_cell.angle_beta   90.00
_cell.angle_gamma   90.00
#
_symmetry.space_group_name_H-M   'P 1'
#
loop_
_entity.id
_entity.type
_entity.pdbx_description
1 polymer ?
#
loop_
_entity_poly.entity_id
_entity_poly.type
_entity_poly.pdbx_seq_one_letter_code
_entity_poly.pdbx_strand_id
1 'polypeptide(L)'
;MFYKNVKLLKFLISLFFLPVCLFPVSCTIYPELVETGPKSPKSERCGDCHQDIYREWKDSPHARSFANEAFREETNDYQFTFCIGCHAPETIFTDEKIKPRKVNESEGVNCNSCHLNDCKLSGPTPAHGPHPIAAENPFFRSSELCGRCHVGTYAAWQASGATESRKTCQDCHMPAINRKLIQDDPWQKIYPKREGKQHLFASLAFFKNDENPLKLSFIQVNRTEGMVEGLLELENTGIPHSVPTGDYGYREVVVTVKLLDNAGRVVALKQESLFVELKTAVPYQGKKHIPFSFSGSTNVSVIKATMVRTSFNNDKNTLLAEAIHHL
;
A
#
# COMPACT_ATOMS: atom_id res chain seq x y z
N MET A 1 -91.13 46.86 -2.05
CA MET A 1 -90.73 47.16 -3.43
C MET A 1 -89.36 46.50 -3.67
N PHE A 2 -89.37 45.46 -4.49
CA PHE A 2 -88.27 44.74 -5.17
C PHE A 2 -87.02 44.30 -4.36
N TYR A 3 -86.87 43.02 -3.96
CA TYR A 3 -86.47 41.80 -4.69
C TYR A 3 -84.96 41.68 -5.05
N LYS A 4 -84.39 40.50 -4.73
CA LYS A 4 -83.15 39.85 -5.23
C LYS A 4 -81.81 40.32 -4.61
N ASN A 5 -80.82 39.47 -4.31
CA ASN A 5 -80.54 38.08 -4.69
C ASN A 5 -79.53 37.46 -3.71
N VAL A 6 -79.74 36.20 -3.36
CA VAL A 6 -78.73 35.28 -2.80
C VAL A 6 -77.78 34.87 -3.92
N LYS A 7 -76.46 35.07 -3.77
CA LYS A 7 -75.41 34.38 -4.53
C LYS A 7 -74.23 34.14 -3.58
N LEU A 8 -74.09 32.92 -3.09
CA LEU A 8 -73.26 31.85 -3.65
C LEU A 8 -71.79 31.97 -3.23
N LEU A 9 -71.51 31.26 -2.14
CA LEU A 9 -70.26 30.64 -1.74
C LEU A 9 -69.41 30.18 -2.94
N LYS A 10 -68.14 30.62 -2.99
CA LYS A 10 -66.92 29.91 -3.45
C LYS A 10 -65.87 30.95 -3.86
N PHE A 11 -65.08 31.43 -2.90
CA PHE A 11 -63.77 31.98 -3.23
C PHE A 11 -62.82 30.78 -3.44
N LEU A 12 -62.52 30.53 -4.72
CA LEU A 12 -61.50 29.60 -5.17
C LEU A 12 -60.14 30.01 -4.58
N ILE A 13 -59.63 29.22 -3.65
CA ILE A 13 -58.20 29.20 -3.34
C ILE A 13 -57.51 28.71 -4.61
N SER A 14 -56.89 29.63 -5.34
CA SER A 14 -55.99 29.29 -6.43
C SER A 14 -54.78 28.59 -5.83
N LEU A 15 -54.86 27.26 -5.70
CA LEU A 15 -53.68 26.42 -5.54
C LEU A 15 -52.90 26.51 -6.86
N PHE A 16 -51.94 27.43 -6.90
CA PHE A 16 -50.85 27.38 -7.85
C PHE A 16 -49.97 26.18 -7.46
N PHE A 17 -50.41 24.98 -7.83
CA PHE A 17 -49.54 23.80 -7.85
C PHE A 17 -48.50 24.06 -8.94
N LEU A 18 -47.38 24.69 -8.57
CA LEU A 18 -46.16 24.51 -9.35
C LEU A 18 -45.88 23.00 -9.35
N PRO A 19 -45.77 22.34 -10.52
CA PRO A 19 -45.17 21.03 -10.54
C PRO A 19 -43.70 21.30 -10.21
N VAL A 20 -43.33 21.15 -8.94
CA VAL A 20 -41.94 20.94 -8.57
C VAL A 20 -41.60 19.61 -9.22
N CYS A 21 -41.12 19.67 -10.46
CA CYS A 21 -40.39 18.59 -11.07
C CYS A 21 -39.21 18.31 -10.15
N LEU A 22 -39.41 17.39 -9.22
CA LEU A 22 -38.37 16.66 -8.52
C LEU A 22 -37.65 15.81 -9.57
N PHE A 23 -36.91 16.46 -10.46
CA PHE A 23 -35.79 15.80 -11.12
C PHE A 23 -34.84 15.41 -10.00
N PRO A 24 -34.42 14.14 -9.90
CA PRO A 24 -33.32 13.78 -9.03
C PRO A 24 -32.07 14.42 -9.64
N VAL A 25 -31.85 15.69 -9.34
CA VAL A 25 -30.59 16.36 -9.64
C VAL A 25 -29.60 15.75 -8.65
N SER A 26 -29.02 14.62 -9.04
CA SER A 26 -27.68 14.29 -8.58
C SER A 26 -26.81 15.44 -9.08
N CYS A 27 -26.72 16.52 -8.29
CA CYS A 27 -25.93 17.69 -8.60
C CYS A 27 -24.46 17.24 -8.60
N THR A 28 -24.03 16.78 -9.78
CA THR A 28 -22.63 16.55 -10.08
C THR A 28 -22.02 17.94 -10.24
N ILE A 29 -21.48 18.46 -9.14
CA ILE A 29 -20.88 19.80 -9.05
C ILE A 29 -19.47 19.80 -9.65
N TYR A 30 -18.76 18.67 -9.56
CA TYR A 30 -17.37 18.52 -10.00
C TYR A 30 -17.22 17.38 -11.04
N PRO A 31 -17.84 17.49 -12.24
CA PRO A 31 -17.68 16.50 -13.30
C PRO A 31 -16.25 16.42 -13.85
N GLU A 32 -15.43 17.45 -13.68
CA GLU A 32 -14.04 17.49 -14.12
C GLU A 32 -13.15 16.46 -13.40
N LEU A 33 -13.56 15.99 -12.21
CA LEU A 33 -12.77 15.04 -11.41
C LEU A 33 -12.66 13.64 -12.03
N VAL A 34 -13.50 13.35 -13.03
CA VAL A 34 -13.52 12.06 -13.75
C VAL A 34 -13.09 12.19 -15.20
N GLU A 35 -12.64 13.37 -15.64
CA GLU A 35 -12.10 13.54 -16.98
C GLU A 35 -10.82 12.69 -17.19
N THR A 36 -10.63 12.24 -18.42
CA THR A 36 -9.51 11.38 -18.84
C THR A 36 -8.63 12.08 -19.86
N GLY A 37 -7.51 11.45 -20.22
CA GLY A 37 -6.59 11.98 -21.21
C GLY A 37 -6.04 13.36 -20.82
N PRO A 38 -5.90 14.32 -21.77
CA PRO A 38 -5.31 15.64 -21.51
C PRO A 38 -5.99 16.48 -20.43
N LYS A 39 -7.24 16.16 -20.09
CA LYS A 39 -8.03 16.87 -19.09
C LYS A 39 -8.04 16.20 -17.72
N SER A 40 -7.30 15.10 -17.56
CA SER A 40 -7.29 14.38 -16.29
C SER A 40 -6.83 15.30 -15.15
N PRO A 41 -7.57 15.35 -14.03
CA PRO A 41 -7.26 16.24 -12.93
C PRO A 41 -5.95 15.83 -12.25
N LYS A 42 -5.31 16.81 -11.60
CA LYS A 42 -4.27 16.53 -10.62
C LYS A 42 -4.88 15.93 -9.36
N SER A 43 -4.16 15.05 -8.70
CA SER A 43 -4.60 14.44 -7.44
C SER A 43 -4.82 15.45 -6.31
N GLU A 44 -4.16 16.62 -6.40
CA GLU A 44 -4.40 17.76 -5.50
C GLU A 44 -5.88 18.18 -5.47
N ARG A 45 -6.60 18.09 -6.61
CA ARG A 45 -8.04 18.38 -6.67
C ARG A 45 -8.88 17.40 -5.86
N CYS A 46 -8.45 16.14 -5.78
CA CYS A 46 -9.06 15.17 -4.86
C CYS A 46 -8.78 15.55 -3.40
N GLY A 47 -7.58 16.10 -3.15
CA GLY A 47 -7.10 16.54 -1.84
C GLY A 47 -7.82 17.75 -1.26
N ASP A 48 -8.51 18.56 -2.07
CA ASP A 48 -9.36 19.65 -1.56
C ASP A 48 -10.42 19.12 -0.60
N CYS A 49 -11.06 18.00 -0.95
CA CYS A 49 -12.09 17.33 -0.17
C CYS A 49 -11.54 16.17 0.69
N HIS A 50 -10.65 15.34 0.13
CA HIS A 50 -10.11 14.12 0.74
C HIS A 50 -8.71 14.35 1.34
N GLN A 51 -8.59 15.39 2.16
CA GLN A 51 -7.32 15.93 2.67
C GLN A 51 -6.45 14.88 3.37
N ASP A 52 -7.05 14.05 4.23
CA ASP A 52 -6.30 13.01 4.96
C ASP A 52 -5.72 11.95 4.02
N ILE A 53 -6.52 11.49 3.06
CA ILE A 53 -6.11 10.47 2.08
C ILE A 53 -5.04 11.03 1.14
N TYR A 54 -5.22 12.26 0.67
CA TYR A 54 -4.25 12.93 -0.19
C TYR A 54 -2.90 13.09 0.51
N ARG A 55 -2.88 13.48 1.79
CA ARG A 55 -1.63 13.56 2.57
C ARG A 55 -0.94 12.20 2.69
N GLU A 56 -1.67 11.14 3.00
CA GLU A 56 -1.12 9.78 3.08
C GLU A 56 -0.53 9.33 1.73
N TRP A 57 -1.29 9.52 0.65
CA TRP A 57 -0.88 9.13 -0.69
C TRP A 57 0.33 9.92 -1.19
N LYS A 58 0.34 11.24 -1.01
CA LYS A 58 1.38 12.15 -1.55
C LYS A 58 2.80 11.77 -1.11
N ASP A 59 2.94 11.25 0.11
CA ASP A 59 4.24 10.84 0.67
C ASP A 59 4.57 9.35 0.40
N SER A 60 3.62 8.61 -0.17
CA SER A 60 3.73 7.17 -0.42
C SER A 60 4.72 6.82 -1.54
N PRO A 61 5.15 5.55 -1.64
CA PRO A 61 5.88 5.06 -2.81
C PRO A 61 5.08 5.13 -4.11
N HIS A 62 3.74 5.02 -4.05
CA HIS A 62 2.87 5.10 -5.23
C HIS A 62 2.86 6.49 -5.86
N ALA A 63 2.74 7.56 -5.06
CA ALA A 63 2.81 8.93 -5.59
C ALA A 63 4.17 9.27 -6.21
N ARG A 64 5.23 8.53 -5.82
CA ARG A 64 6.60 8.74 -6.29
C ARG A 64 7.05 7.70 -7.31
N SER A 65 6.20 6.76 -7.73
CA SER A 65 6.61 5.60 -8.53
C SER A 65 7.26 5.99 -9.85
N PHE A 66 6.80 7.05 -10.50
CA PHE A 66 7.39 7.58 -11.73
C PHE A 66 8.56 8.56 -11.46
N ALA A 67 8.39 9.45 -10.49
CA ALA A 67 9.36 10.52 -10.19
C ALA A 67 10.58 10.05 -9.38
N ASN A 68 10.64 8.76 -9.00
CA ASN A 68 11.75 8.18 -8.27
C ASN A 68 13.03 8.15 -9.14
N GLU A 69 14.13 8.67 -8.62
CA GLU A 69 15.40 8.75 -9.34
C GLU A 69 15.99 7.37 -9.67
N ALA A 70 15.97 6.43 -8.73
CA ALA A 70 16.43 5.06 -9.01
C ALA A 70 15.59 4.40 -10.11
N PHE A 71 14.27 4.65 -10.13
CA PHE A 71 13.42 4.17 -11.22
C PHE A 71 13.77 4.81 -12.57
N ARG A 72 14.02 6.13 -12.61
CA ARG A 72 14.49 6.81 -13.82
C ARG A 72 15.79 6.19 -14.33
N GLU A 73 16.75 5.95 -13.45
CA GLU A 73 18.04 5.33 -13.79
C GLU A 73 17.89 3.88 -14.26
N GLU A 74 17.17 3.04 -13.50
CA GLU A 74 16.92 1.63 -13.83
C GLU A 74 16.13 1.45 -15.13
N THR A 75 15.37 2.47 -15.56
CA THR A 75 14.63 2.48 -16.84
C THR A 75 15.36 3.17 -17.99
N ASN A 76 16.64 3.49 -17.80
CA ASN A 76 17.46 4.23 -18.76
C ASN A 76 16.77 5.53 -19.20
N ASP A 77 16.39 6.38 -18.24
CA ASP A 77 15.63 7.61 -18.49
C ASP A 77 14.31 7.34 -19.23
N TYR A 78 13.49 6.46 -18.64
CA TYR A 78 12.13 6.12 -19.08
C TYR A 78 12.01 5.48 -20.49
N GLN A 79 13.11 5.00 -21.08
CA GLN A 79 13.08 4.31 -22.38
C GLN A 79 12.28 3.00 -22.33
N PHE A 80 12.18 2.37 -21.14
CA PHE A 80 11.37 1.16 -20.95
C PHE A 80 9.90 1.50 -20.69
N THR A 81 9.19 1.84 -21.77
CA THR A 81 7.78 2.28 -21.72
C THR A 81 6.81 1.28 -21.10
N PHE A 82 7.15 -0.02 -21.08
CA PHE A 82 6.32 -1.03 -20.41
C PHE A 82 6.29 -0.84 -18.88
N CYS A 83 7.36 -0.31 -18.28
CA CYS A 83 7.44 -0.02 -16.85
C CYS A 83 6.46 1.10 -16.45
N ILE A 84 6.26 2.07 -17.35
CA ILE A 84 5.42 3.24 -17.11
C ILE A 84 3.95 2.85 -16.94
N GLY A 85 3.51 1.75 -17.56
CA GLY A 85 2.16 1.21 -17.34
C GLY A 85 1.84 0.96 -15.86
N CYS A 86 2.80 0.47 -15.07
CA CYS A 86 2.63 0.28 -13.63
C CYS A 86 3.07 1.49 -12.79
N HIS A 87 3.96 2.33 -13.32
CA HIS A 87 4.57 3.45 -12.59
C HIS A 87 3.89 4.81 -12.79
N ALA A 88 3.12 4.99 -13.87
CA ALA A 88 2.19 6.09 -14.08
C ALA A 88 0.94 5.59 -14.85
N PRO A 89 0.15 4.65 -14.29
CA PRO A 89 -0.99 4.04 -14.96
C PRO A 89 -2.09 5.04 -15.33
N GLU A 90 -2.68 4.91 -16.51
CA GLU A 90 -3.93 5.61 -16.85
C GLU A 90 -5.10 5.09 -16.00
N THR A 91 -5.31 3.76 -16.01
CA THR A 91 -6.27 3.05 -15.16
C THR A 91 -5.84 1.59 -15.00
N ILE A 92 -6.14 0.99 -13.86
CA ILE A 92 -5.95 -0.45 -13.63
C ILE A 92 -7.15 -1.30 -14.08
N PHE A 93 -8.27 -0.67 -14.45
CA PHE A 93 -9.50 -1.36 -14.87
C PHE A 93 -9.45 -1.69 -16.36
N THR A 94 -8.59 -2.63 -16.72
CA THR A 94 -8.44 -3.11 -18.09
C THR A 94 -8.03 -4.58 -18.09
N ASP A 95 -8.50 -5.32 -19.11
CA ASP A 95 -8.06 -6.69 -19.40
C ASP A 95 -6.89 -6.71 -20.39
N GLU A 96 -6.53 -5.56 -20.96
CA GLU A 96 -5.34 -5.38 -21.79
C GLU A 96 -4.13 -4.97 -20.93
N LYS A 97 -2.98 -4.76 -21.58
CA LYS A 97 -1.82 -4.15 -20.94
C LYS A 97 -2.16 -2.74 -20.45
N ILE A 98 -1.82 -2.45 -19.19
CA ILE A 98 -2.03 -1.13 -18.59
C ILE A 98 -1.29 -0.06 -19.39
N LYS A 99 -2.04 0.92 -19.89
CA LYS A 99 -1.51 2.03 -20.67
C LYS A 99 -0.90 3.08 -19.73
N PRO A 100 0.25 3.67 -20.11
CA PRO A 100 0.83 4.77 -19.36
C PRO A 100 -0.02 6.05 -19.56
N ARG A 101 -0.26 6.77 -18.47
CA ARG A 101 -0.86 8.10 -18.49
C ARG A 101 0.16 9.09 -19.05
N LYS A 102 -0.29 10.03 -19.88
CA LYS A 102 0.55 11.06 -20.53
C LYS A 102 0.53 12.43 -19.83
N VAL A 103 -0.32 12.58 -18.81
CA VAL A 103 -0.49 13.80 -18.03
C VAL A 103 -0.30 13.50 -16.56
N ASN A 104 0.23 14.46 -15.79
CA ASN A 104 0.48 14.29 -14.36
C ASN A 104 1.31 13.00 -14.08
N GLU A 105 2.27 12.66 -14.94
CA GLU A 105 3.11 11.45 -14.81
C GLU A 105 3.92 11.48 -13.51
N SER A 106 4.37 12.66 -13.10
CA SER A 106 5.09 12.87 -11.83
C SER A 106 4.29 12.49 -10.58
N GLU A 107 2.96 12.34 -10.69
CA GLU A 107 2.11 11.84 -9.59
C GLU A 107 2.15 10.30 -9.48
N GLY A 108 2.87 9.61 -10.36
CA GLY A 108 3.00 8.16 -10.33
C GLY A 108 1.66 7.43 -10.41
N VAL A 109 1.47 6.41 -9.58
CA VAL A 109 0.16 5.77 -9.37
C VAL A 109 -0.71 6.71 -8.55
N ASN A 110 -1.67 7.37 -9.21
CA ASN A 110 -2.44 8.47 -8.63
C ASN A 110 -3.89 8.05 -8.30
N CYS A 111 -4.71 8.99 -7.80
CA CYS A 111 -6.08 8.69 -7.41
C CYS A 111 -6.89 8.06 -8.56
N ASN A 112 -6.83 8.68 -9.74
CA ASN A 112 -7.59 8.23 -10.91
C ASN A 112 -7.07 6.90 -11.45
N SER A 113 -5.76 6.63 -11.36
CA SER A 113 -5.18 5.33 -11.73
C SER A 113 -5.89 4.14 -11.06
N CYS A 114 -6.22 4.27 -9.77
CA CYS A 114 -6.80 3.19 -8.98
C CYS A 114 -8.31 3.27 -8.83
N HIS A 115 -8.90 4.47 -8.88
CA HIS A 115 -10.32 4.67 -8.58
C HIS A 115 -11.19 4.96 -9.80
N LEU A 116 -10.62 5.43 -10.90
CA LEU A 116 -11.38 5.81 -12.10
C LEU A 116 -11.63 4.60 -13.00
N ASN A 117 -12.90 4.31 -13.23
CA ASN A 117 -13.35 3.36 -14.24
C ASN A 117 -14.58 3.93 -14.95
N ASP A 118 -14.61 3.89 -16.28
CA ASP A 118 -15.74 4.36 -17.08
C ASP A 118 -16.26 5.76 -16.68
N CYS A 119 -15.33 6.73 -16.59
CA CYS A 119 -15.59 8.11 -16.18
C CYS A 119 -16.33 8.25 -14.83
N LYS A 120 -16.17 7.29 -13.92
CA LYS A 120 -16.72 7.32 -12.56
C LYS A 120 -15.68 6.87 -11.55
N LEU A 121 -15.69 7.49 -10.37
CA LEU A 121 -14.86 7.03 -9.26
C LEU A 121 -15.60 5.93 -8.49
N SER A 122 -14.88 4.89 -8.09
CA SER A 122 -15.45 3.75 -7.35
C SER A 122 -14.61 3.40 -6.13
N GLY A 123 -15.21 2.66 -5.20
CA GLY A 123 -14.56 2.22 -3.97
C GLY A 123 -15.30 1.04 -3.35
N PRO A 124 -14.82 0.51 -2.22
CA PRO A 124 -15.37 -0.71 -1.63
C PRO A 124 -16.77 -0.52 -1.02
N THR A 125 -17.15 0.70 -0.69
CA THR A 125 -18.41 1.00 0.02
C THR A 125 -19.30 1.91 -0.81
N PRO A 126 -20.63 1.86 -0.64
CA PRO A 126 -21.51 2.81 -1.28
C PRO A 126 -21.13 4.25 -0.91
N ALA A 127 -21.10 5.12 -1.89
CA ALA A 127 -20.76 6.51 -1.72
C ALA A 127 -21.61 7.37 -2.66
N HIS A 128 -21.93 8.56 -2.17
CA HIS A 128 -22.58 9.61 -2.94
C HIS A 128 -21.80 10.88 -2.67
N GLY A 129 -21.66 11.76 -3.64
CA GLY A 129 -20.82 12.93 -3.54
C GLY A 129 -21.00 13.85 -4.74
N PRO A 130 -20.33 15.00 -4.71
CA PRO A 130 -20.50 16.06 -5.71
C PRO A 130 -19.83 15.76 -7.06
N HIS A 131 -19.31 14.56 -7.30
CA HIS A 131 -18.71 14.13 -8.56
C HIS A 131 -19.27 12.77 -9.00
N PRO A 132 -19.05 12.33 -10.24
CA PRO A 132 -19.57 11.04 -10.71
C PRO A 132 -18.96 9.87 -9.92
N ILE A 133 -19.83 9.06 -9.33
CA ILE A 133 -19.46 7.91 -8.50
C ILE A 133 -20.22 6.69 -9.03
N ALA A 134 -19.51 5.57 -9.18
CA ALA A 134 -20.13 4.29 -9.52
C ALA A 134 -20.67 3.60 -8.26
N ALA A 135 -21.42 2.52 -8.45
CA ALA A 135 -21.79 1.64 -7.35
C ALA A 135 -20.55 1.11 -6.62
N GLU A 136 -20.76 0.58 -5.41
CA GLU A 136 -19.68 -0.09 -4.70
C GLU A 136 -19.06 -1.21 -5.56
N ASN A 137 -17.74 -1.35 -5.46
CA ASN A 137 -16.99 -2.31 -6.24
C ASN A 137 -16.22 -3.25 -5.31
N PRO A 138 -16.64 -4.53 -5.20
CA PRO A 138 -15.97 -5.53 -4.37
C PRO A 138 -14.49 -5.74 -4.72
N PHE A 139 -14.07 -5.42 -5.94
CA PHE A 139 -12.68 -5.53 -6.38
C PHE A 139 -11.69 -4.79 -5.46
N PHE A 140 -12.11 -3.67 -4.86
CA PHE A 140 -11.28 -2.92 -3.90
C PHE A 140 -10.94 -3.68 -2.62
N ARG A 141 -11.67 -4.76 -2.31
CA ARG A 141 -11.37 -5.66 -1.18
C ARG A 141 -10.52 -6.86 -1.59
N SER A 142 -10.24 -7.04 -2.88
CA SER A 142 -9.45 -8.17 -3.40
C SER A 142 -7.99 -7.81 -3.53
N SER A 143 -7.08 -8.72 -3.16
CA SER A 143 -5.65 -8.62 -3.45
C SER A 143 -5.36 -8.55 -4.97
N GLU A 144 -6.30 -9.00 -5.80
CA GLU A 144 -6.19 -8.92 -7.27
C GLU A 144 -6.04 -7.47 -7.77
N LEU A 145 -6.62 -6.49 -7.05
CA LEU A 145 -6.42 -5.07 -7.36
C LEU A 145 -4.93 -4.71 -7.37
N CYS A 146 -4.18 -5.19 -6.38
CA CYS A 146 -2.75 -4.97 -6.27
C CYS A 146 -1.98 -5.80 -7.33
N GLY A 147 -2.48 -7.00 -7.62
CA GLY A 147 -1.92 -7.92 -8.61
C GLY A 147 -1.93 -7.42 -10.06
N ARG A 148 -2.72 -6.38 -10.38
CA ARG A 148 -2.69 -5.72 -11.70
C ARG A 148 -1.29 -5.15 -12.01
N CYS A 149 -0.56 -4.70 -11.00
CA CYS A 149 0.82 -4.21 -11.15
C CYS A 149 1.86 -5.09 -10.44
N HIS A 150 1.52 -5.68 -9.29
CA HIS A 150 2.42 -6.51 -8.48
C HIS A 150 2.28 -7.99 -8.83
N VAL A 151 2.52 -8.35 -10.09
CA VAL A 151 2.13 -9.64 -10.67
C VAL A 151 2.78 -10.83 -9.96
N GLY A 152 4.11 -10.87 -9.82
CA GLY A 152 4.79 -12.02 -9.22
C GLY A 152 4.67 -12.06 -7.70
N THR A 153 4.62 -10.91 -7.02
CA THR A 153 4.26 -10.87 -5.58
C THR A 153 2.85 -11.41 -5.35
N TYR A 154 1.88 -11.04 -6.20
CA TYR A 154 0.53 -11.56 -6.13
C TYR A 154 0.48 -13.07 -6.41
N ALA A 155 1.23 -13.56 -7.40
CA ALA A 155 1.36 -15.00 -7.65
C ALA A 155 1.95 -15.74 -6.44
N ALA A 156 2.99 -15.20 -5.79
CA ALA A 156 3.54 -15.76 -4.57
C ALA A 156 2.52 -15.78 -3.42
N TRP A 157 1.68 -14.75 -3.31
CA TRP A 157 0.57 -14.69 -2.35
C TRP A 157 -0.55 -15.68 -2.65
N GLN A 158 -0.87 -15.90 -3.92
CA GLN A 158 -1.82 -16.94 -4.32
C GLN A 158 -1.28 -18.33 -3.97
N ALA A 159 0.00 -18.57 -4.25
CA ALA A 159 0.68 -19.84 -3.97
C ALA A 159 0.89 -20.12 -2.48
N SER A 160 0.78 -19.10 -1.61
CA SER A 160 0.91 -19.26 -0.16
C SER A 160 -0.23 -20.08 0.49
N GLY A 161 -1.22 -20.52 -0.30
CA GLY A 161 -2.39 -21.26 0.16
C GLY A 161 -3.46 -20.38 0.78
N ALA A 162 -4.73 -20.79 0.67
CA ALA A 162 -5.84 -20.11 1.33
C ALA A 162 -6.02 -20.68 2.75
N THR A 163 -5.65 -19.91 3.77
CA THR A 163 -6.03 -20.16 5.16
C THR A 163 -7.16 -19.21 5.56
N GLU A 164 -7.99 -19.59 6.53
CA GLU A 164 -9.03 -18.68 7.08
C GLU A 164 -8.43 -17.37 7.62
N SER A 165 -7.16 -17.41 8.02
CA SER A 165 -6.40 -16.27 8.54
C SER A 165 -5.60 -15.49 7.49
N ARG A 166 -5.65 -15.85 6.19
CA ARG A 166 -4.83 -15.20 5.17
C ARG A 166 -5.27 -13.76 4.97
N LYS A 167 -4.43 -12.83 5.41
CA LYS A 167 -4.59 -11.39 5.19
C LYS A 167 -4.52 -11.05 3.69
N THR A 168 -5.37 -10.13 3.25
CA THR A 168 -5.26 -9.51 1.92
C THR A 168 -4.07 -8.56 1.87
N CYS A 169 -3.67 -8.15 0.65
CA CYS A 169 -2.65 -7.13 0.48
C CYS A 169 -3.01 -5.84 1.26
N GLN A 170 -4.28 -5.45 1.22
CA GLN A 170 -4.80 -4.24 1.86
C GLN A 170 -4.81 -4.33 3.38
N ASP A 171 -5.01 -5.50 3.97
CA ASP A 171 -5.01 -5.64 5.43
C ASP A 171 -3.65 -5.30 6.04
N CYS A 172 -2.59 -5.57 5.29
CA CYS A 172 -1.26 -5.12 5.65
C CYS A 172 -0.95 -3.73 5.04
N HIS A 173 -0.88 -3.58 3.72
CA HIS A 173 -0.36 -2.37 3.09
C HIS A 173 -1.29 -1.15 3.13
N MET A 174 -2.55 -1.33 3.51
CA MET A 174 -3.53 -0.26 3.67
C MET A 174 -4.34 -0.43 4.97
N PRO A 175 -3.72 -0.36 6.17
CA PRO A 175 -4.37 -0.72 7.42
C PRO A 175 -5.72 -0.01 7.63
N ALA A 176 -6.65 -0.69 8.29
CA ALA A 176 -7.96 -0.14 8.59
C ALA A 176 -7.85 1.10 9.50
N ILE A 177 -8.71 2.08 9.26
CA ILE A 177 -8.79 3.31 10.05
C ILE A 177 -10.22 3.83 10.05
N ASN A 178 -10.70 4.29 11.20
CA ASN A 178 -11.99 4.98 11.30
C ASN A 178 -11.78 6.49 11.12
N ARG A 179 -12.29 7.07 10.02
CA ARG A 179 -12.12 8.49 9.70
C ARG A 179 -13.32 9.07 8.94
N LYS A 180 -13.39 10.41 8.88
CA LYS A 180 -14.19 11.07 7.85
C LYS A 180 -13.48 10.88 6.52
N LEU A 181 -14.24 10.69 5.44
CA LEU A 181 -13.65 10.68 4.10
C LEU A 181 -13.48 12.08 3.53
N ILE A 182 -14.40 12.98 3.84
CA ILE A 182 -14.39 14.35 3.35
C ILE A 182 -14.16 15.28 4.55
N GLN A 183 -13.13 16.12 4.44
CA GLN A 183 -12.73 17.10 5.45
C GLN A 183 -13.15 18.53 5.09
N ASP A 184 -13.57 18.78 3.86
CA ASP A 184 -13.99 20.10 3.36
C ASP A 184 -15.41 20.50 3.79
N ASP A 185 -15.64 21.81 3.99
CA ASP A 185 -16.94 22.38 4.36
C ASP A 185 -17.77 22.78 3.12
N PRO A 186 -19.11 22.61 3.12
CA PRO A 186 -19.94 22.08 4.22
C PRO A 186 -20.03 20.54 4.23
N TRP A 187 -19.41 19.86 3.26
CA TRP A 187 -19.57 18.42 3.02
C TRP A 187 -19.23 17.57 4.24
N GLN A 188 -18.18 17.92 4.99
CA GLN A 188 -17.76 17.21 6.20
C GLN A 188 -18.85 17.12 7.29
N LYS A 189 -19.89 17.96 7.24
CA LYS A 189 -21.03 17.94 8.17
C LYS A 189 -22.09 16.90 7.78
N ILE A 190 -22.11 16.50 6.52
CA ILE A 190 -23.08 15.56 5.95
C ILE A 190 -22.57 14.12 6.07
N TYR A 191 -21.25 13.92 5.98
CA TYR A 191 -20.66 12.58 5.98
C TYR A 191 -20.13 12.17 7.36
N PRO A 192 -20.66 11.08 7.96
CA PRO A 192 -20.15 10.56 9.22
C PRO A 192 -18.78 9.93 9.06
N LYS A 193 -18.10 9.70 10.19
CA LYS A 193 -16.92 8.82 10.22
C LYS A 193 -17.34 7.40 9.82
N ARG A 194 -16.47 6.73 9.08
CA ARG A 194 -16.64 5.33 8.71
C ARG A 194 -15.30 4.62 8.68
N GLU A 195 -15.36 3.30 8.72
CA GLU A 195 -14.20 2.47 8.44
C GLU A 195 -13.72 2.73 6.99
N GLY A 196 -12.42 2.96 6.85
CA GLY A 196 -11.71 3.10 5.59
C GLY A 196 -10.33 2.47 5.71
N LYS A 197 -9.50 2.72 4.70
CA LYS A 197 -8.15 2.14 4.59
C LYS A 197 -7.12 3.24 4.43
N GLN A 198 -5.94 3.07 4.99
CA GLN A 198 -4.80 4.00 4.85
C GLN A 198 -4.18 3.92 3.45
N HIS A 199 -3.79 5.06 2.89
CA HIS A 199 -3.16 5.19 1.57
C HIS A 199 -1.64 5.43 1.69
N LEU A 200 -1.02 4.87 2.74
CA LEU A 200 0.42 4.97 2.98
C LEU A 200 1.22 3.98 2.12
N PHE A 201 0.63 2.83 1.79
CA PHE A 201 1.25 1.73 1.02
C PHE A 201 2.61 1.28 1.57
N ALA A 202 2.79 1.37 2.89
CA ALA A 202 4.07 1.11 3.56
C ALA A 202 4.03 -0.20 4.35
N SER A 203 5.13 -0.96 4.31
CA SER A 203 5.30 -2.20 5.09
C SER A 203 5.90 -1.98 6.49
N LEU A 204 6.41 -0.79 6.77
CA LEU A 204 7.24 -0.52 7.95
C LEU A 204 6.47 -0.56 9.27
N ALA A 205 5.18 -0.25 9.25
CA ALA A 205 4.35 -0.30 10.46
C ALA A 205 4.19 -1.74 11.00
N PHE A 206 4.37 -2.77 10.15
CA PHE A 206 4.20 -4.17 10.54
C PHE A 206 5.33 -4.71 11.41
N PHE A 207 6.56 -4.21 11.22
CA PHE A 207 7.73 -4.69 11.95
C PHE A 207 7.94 -3.99 13.30
N LYS A 208 7.03 -3.09 13.70
CA LYS A 208 7.09 -2.35 14.97
C LYS A 208 6.17 -2.89 16.06
N ASN A 209 5.39 -3.93 15.77
CA ASN A 209 4.42 -4.54 16.70
C ASN A 209 4.99 -5.83 17.32
N ASP A 210 4.40 -6.27 18.44
CA ASP A 210 4.90 -7.41 19.24
C ASP A 210 4.89 -8.77 18.53
N GLU A 211 4.06 -8.95 17.49
CA GLU A 211 4.03 -10.16 16.65
C GLU A 211 4.81 -9.95 15.35
N ASN A 212 6.14 -10.06 15.42
CA ASN A 212 6.99 -9.95 14.23
C ASN A 212 6.82 -11.17 13.31
N PRO A 213 6.41 -10.99 12.03
CA PRO A 213 6.18 -12.11 11.13
C PRO A 213 7.47 -12.69 10.51
N LEU A 214 8.64 -12.15 10.88
CA LEU A 214 9.96 -12.70 10.57
C LEU A 214 10.68 -13.02 11.86
N LYS A 215 11.17 -14.26 11.98
CA LYS A 215 11.84 -14.74 13.19
C LYS A 215 13.28 -15.13 12.89
N LEU A 216 14.19 -14.67 13.75
CA LEU A 216 15.57 -15.14 13.80
C LEU A 216 15.74 -15.99 15.07
N SER A 217 16.36 -17.16 14.96
CA SER A 217 16.63 -18.05 16.11
C SER A 217 17.98 -18.73 15.96
N PHE A 218 18.83 -18.67 16.99
CA PHE A 218 20.02 -19.49 17.06
C PHE A 218 19.62 -20.90 17.47
N ILE A 219 19.62 -21.84 16.52
CA ILE A 219 19.21 -23.23 16.75
C ILE A 219 20.38 -24.12 17.18
N GLN A 220 21.60 -23.69 16.88
CA GLN A 220 22.83 -24.32 17.35
C GLN A 220 23.89 -23.24 17.56
N VAL A 221 24.58 -23.31 18.71
CA VAL A 221 25.75 -22.49 19.01
C VAL A 221 26.76 -23.36 19.75
N ASN A 222 27.94 -23.52 19.16
CA ASN A 222 29.05 -24.25 19.72
C ASN A 222 30.20 -23.29 19.97
N ARG A 223 30.74 -23.33 21.19
CA ARG A 223 31.91 -22.56 21.59
C ARG A 223 33.03 -23.53 21.97
N THR A 224 34.14 -23.42 21.27
CA THR A 224 35.39 -24.12 21.61
C THR A 224 36.49 -23.09 21.84
N GLU A 225 37.69 -23.54 22.23
CA GLU A 225 38.81 -22.65 22.49
C GLU A 225 39.18 -21.87 21.22
N GLY A 226 38.88 -20.57 21.21
CA GLY A 226 39.15 -19.67 20.10
C GLY A 226 38.20 -19.76 18.91
N MET A 227 37.13 -20.56 18.95
CA MET A 227 36.16 -20.66 17.86
C MET A 227 34.71 -20.63 18.36
N VAL A 228 33.87 -19.89 17.63
CA VAL A 228 32.43 -19.83 17.85
C VAL A 228 31.75 -20.12 16.52
N GLU A 229 30.96 -21.19 16.46
CA GLU A 229 30.24 -21.60 15.26
C GLU A 229 28.81 -22.03 15.58
N GLY A 230 27.98 -22.10 14.55
CA GLY A 230 26.60 -22.50 14.75
C GLY A 230 25.72 -22.26 13.53
N LEU A 231 24.42 -22.31 13.79
CA LEU A 231 23.39 -22.24 12.78
C LEU A 231 22.29 -21.26 13.21
N LEU A 232 22.11 -20.21 12.41
CA LEU A 232 20.99 -19.29 12.54
C LEU A 232 19.84 -19.76 11.65
N GLU A 233 18.65 -19.88 12.21
CA GLU A 233 17.41 -20.07 11.46
C GLU A 233 16.71 -18.73 11.26
N LEU A 234 16.38 -18.44 10.00
CA LEU A 234 15.45 -17.39 9.60
C LEU A 234 14.15 -18.03 9.14
N GLU A 235 13.02 -17.59 9.67
CA GLU A 235 11.68 -18.07 9.33
C GLU A 235 10.75 -16.91 8.96
N ASN A 236 9.98 -17.08 7.88
CA ASN A 236 8.85 -16.21 7.54
C ASN A 236 7.56 -16.84 8.06
N THR A 237 7.11 -16.40 9.23
CA THR A 237 5.97 -16.99 9.95
C THR A 237 4.62 -16.45 9.50
N GLY A 238 4.58 -15.21 8.99
CA GLY A 238 3.31 -14.48 8.83
C GLY A 238 3.17 -13.60 7.60
N ILE A 239 4.18 -13.53 6.71
CA ILE A 239 4.10 -12.75 5.47
C ILE A 239 3.73 -13.69 4.32
N PRO A 240 2.50 -13.62 3.77
CA PRO A 240 2.01 -14.51 2.72
C PRO A 240 2.59 -14.15 1.33
N HIS A 241 3.90 -14.00 1.25
CA HIS A 241 4.72 -13.89 0.03
C HIS A 241 6.20 -14.00 0.45
N SER A 242 7.13 -14.09 -0.51
CA SER A 242 8.55 -14.16 -0.19
C SER A 242 9.09 -12.87 0.45
N VAL A 243 10.19 -12.99 1.21
CA VAL A 243 10.94 -11.85 1.74
C VAL A 243 12.42 -11.96 1.32
N PRO A 244 12.96 -10.99 0.55
CA PRO A 244 12.25 -9.91 -0.13
C PRO A 244 11.27 -10.41 -1.22
N THR A 245 10.43 -9.50 -1.72
CA THR A 245 9.54 -9.71 -2.89
C THR A 245 9.64 -8.54 -3.86
N GLY A 246 9.12 -8.73 -5.07
CA GLY A 246 9.15 -7.78 -6.19
C GLY A 246 9.74 -8.43 -7.43
N ASP A 247 9.19 -8.08 -8.59
CA ASP A 247 9.60 -8.66 -9.87
C ASP A 247 10.76 -7.91 -10.53
N TYR A 248 10.95 -6.65 -10.12
CA TYR A 248 11.90 -5.72 -10.73
C TYR A 248 12.57 -4.82 -9.69
N GLY A 249 13.75 -4.33 -10.06
CA GLY A 249 14.57 -3.40 -9.30
C GLY A 249 15.32 -4.05 -8.14
N TYR A 250 16.31 -3.35 -7.59
CA TYR A 250 17.12 -3.89 -6.50
C TYR A 250 16.32 -4.02 -5.20
N ARG A 251 16.22 -5.24 -4.67
CA ARG A 251 15.50 -5.58 -3.42
C ARG A 251 16.36 -6.47 -2.54
N GLU A 252 17.26 -5.86 -1.77
CA GLU A 252 18.12 -6.57 -0.84
C GLU A 252 17.52 -6.61 0.58
N VAL A 253 17.60 -7.78 1.20
CA VAL A 253 17.55 -7.92 2.66
C VAL A 253 18.83 -8.59 3.13
N VAL A 254 19.54 -7.95 4.06
CA VAL A 254 20.80 -8.44 4.60
C VAL A 254 20.57 -9.06 5.98
N VAL A 255 20.96 -10.31 6.15
CA VAL A 255 21.07 -10.97 7.46
C VAL A 255 22.51 -10.86 7.92
N THR A 256 22.74 -10.24 9.07
CA THR A 256 24.07 -10.10 9.67
C THR A 256 24.14 -10.84 10.99
N VAL A 257 25.10 -11.73 11.16
CA VAL A 257 25.48 -12.35 12.45
C VAL A 257 26.73 -11.66 12.95
N LYS A 258 26.66 -11.02 14.12
CA LYS A 258 27.77 -10.29 14.76
C LYS A 258 28.18 -11.01 16.02
N LEU A 259 29.48 -11.20 16.19
CA LEU A 259 30.10 -11.64 17.43
C LEU A 259 30.58 -10.40 18.20
N LEU A 260 30.20 -10.32 19.47
CA LEU A 260 30.46 -9.17 20.32
C LEU A 260 31.33 -9.57 21.51
N ASP A 261 32.27 -8.69 21.87
CA ASP A 261 33.05 -8.81 23.10
C ASP A 261 32.28 -8.35 24.34
N ASN A 262 32.89 -8.50 25.52
CA ASN A 262 32.32 -8.08 26.80
C ASN A 262 32.00 -6.57 26.89
N ALA A 263 32.60 -5.75 26.02
CA ALA A 263 32.36 -4.31 25.92
C ALA A 263 31.28 -3.96 24.87
N GLY A 264 30.67 -4.97 24.22
CA GLY A 264 29.68 -4.79 23.17
C GLY A 264 30.26 -4.40 21.80
N ARG A 265 31.59 -4.53 21.60
CA ARG A 265 32.24 -4.21 20.33
C ARG A 265 32.16 -5.40 19.39
N VAL A 266 31.90 -5.13 18.10
CA VAL A 266 31.90 -6.16 17.06
C VAL A 266 33.33 -6.63 16.82
N VAL A 267 33.60 -7.89 17.14
CA VAL A 267 34.90 -8.54 16.90
C VAL A 267 34.92 -9.30 15.57
N ALA A 268 33.79 -9.85 15.15
CA ALA A 268 33.62 -10.51 13.86
C ALA A 268 32.18 -10.38 13.38
N LEU A 269 31.97 -10.47 12.06
CA LEU A 269 30.64 -10.51 11.47
C LEU A 269 30.61 -11.42 10.25
N LYS A 270 29.43 -12.00 10.01
CA LYS A 270 29.06 -12.69 8.78
C LYS A 270 27.82 -12.02 8.21
N GLN A 271 27.78 -11.82 6.89
CA GLN A 271 26.60 -11.34 6.18
C GLN A 271 26.12 -12.37 5.16
N GLU A 272 24.82 -12.40 4.96
CA GLU A 272 24.11 -13.16 3.92
C GLU A 272 23.08 -12.21 3.30
N SER A 273 23.15 -12.01 1.99
CA SER A 273 22.18 -11.18 1.26
C SER A 273 21.08 -12.04 0.63
N LEU A 274 19.84 -11.62 0.83
CA LEU A 274 18.64 -12.25 0.30
C LEU A 274 18.11 -11.42 -0.87
N PHE A 275 17.90 -12.08 -2.00
CA PHE A 275 17.43 -11.53 -3.26
C PHE A 275 16.38 -12.46 -3.90
N VAL A 276 15.47 -11.89 -4.66
CA VAL A 276 14.49 -12.68 -5.43
C VAL A 276 15.18 -13.36 -6.61
N GLU A 277 16.05 -12.62 -7.30
CA GLU A 277 16.78 -13.00 -8.52
C GLU A 277 17.73 -14.17 -8.26
N LEU A 278 18.34 -14.21 -7.07
CA LEU A 278 19.25 -15.27 -6.65
C LEU A 278 18.52 -16.45 -5.98
N LYS A 279 17.18 -16.42 -5.92
CA LYS A 279 16.35 -17.43 -5.25
C LYS A 279 16.75 -17.66 -3.79
N THR A 280 17.25 -16.62 -3.12
CA THR A 280 17.63 -16.67 -1.70
C THR A 280 16.55 -16.08 -0.79
N ALA A 281 15.51 -15.47 -1.35
CA ALA A 281 14.34 -14.99 -0.62
C ALA A 281 13.64 -16.12 0.16
N VAL A 282 13.06 -15.78 1.32
CA VAL A 282 12.40 -16.74 2.20
C VAL A 282 10.89 -16.76 1.89
N PRO A 283 10.33 -17.87 1.38
CA PRO A 283 8.90 -17.96 1.05
C PRO A 283 8.03 -17.98 2.32
N TYR A 284 6.72 -17.84 2.16
CA TYR A 284 5.77 -17.97 3.29
C TYR A 284 5.91 -19.33 3.98
N GLN A 285 5.98 -19.33 5.31
CA GLN A 285 6.26 -20.50 6.15
C GLN A 285 7.60 -21.19 5.83
N GLY A 286 8.44 -20.53 5.04
CA GLY A 286 9.77 -20.99 4.67
C GLY A 286 10.77 -20.74 5.78
N LYS A 287 11.76 -21.63 5.83
CA LYS A 287 12.93 -21.53 6.71
C LYS A 287 14.20 -21.46 5.88
N LYS A 288 15.17 -20.68 6.33
CA LYS A 288 16.53 -20.64 5.78
C LYS A 288 17.53 -20.78 6.92
N HIS A 289 18.45 -21.70 6.77
CA HIS A 289 19.55 -21.91 7.73
C HIS A 289 20.81 -21.23 7.23
N ILE A 290 21.43 -20.40 8.09
CA ILE A 290 22.62 -19.62 7.78
C ILE A 290 23.73 -20.08 8.74
N PRO A 291 24.68 -20.91 8.27
CA PRO A 291 25.79 -21.35 9.10
C PRO A 291 26.75 -20.18 9.33
N PHE A 292 27.30 -20.08 10.54
CA PHE A 292 28.33 -19.10 10.87
C PHE A 292 29.49 -19.77 11.60
N SER A 293 30.69 -19.23 11.44
CA SER A 293 31.89 -19.65 12.15
C SER A 293 32.84 -18.46 12.26
N PHE A 294 33.36 -18.25 13.47
CA PHE A 294 34.26 -17.16 13.81
C PHE A 294 35.47 -17.72 14.56
N SER A 295 36.67 -17.49 14.03
CA SER A 295 37.94 -17.89 14.65
C SER A 295 38.59 -16.73 15.42
N GLY A 296 39.49 -17.04 16.37
CA GLY A 296 40.24 -16.06 17.15
C GLY A 296 39.45 -15.40 18.31
N SER A 297 38.38 -16.04 18.77
CA SER A 297 37.37 -15.42 19.65
C SER A 297 37.51 -15.86 21.12
N THR A 298 38.41 -15.24 21.89
CA THR A 298 38.66 -15.62 23.30
C THR A 298 37.80 -14.84 24.30
N ASN A 299 37.64 -13.52 24.09
CA ASN A 299 36.92 -12.62 25.00
C ASN A 299 35.55 -12.19 24.46
N VAL A 300 34.71 -13.16 24.11
CA VAL A 300 33.38 -12.92 23.52
C VAL A 300 32.26 -13.33 24.47
N SER A 301 31.15 -12.58 24.43
CA SER A 301 30.01 -12.76 25.34
C SER A 301 28.67 -12.91 24.63
N VAL A 302 28.53 -12.38 23.41
CA VAL A 302 27.23 -12.32 22.74
C VAL A 302 27.36 -12.56 21.25
N ILE A 303 26.41 -13.32 20.69
CA ILE A 303 26.11 -13.34 19.27
C ILE A 303 24.80 -12.60 19.05
N LYS A 304 24.80 -11.62 18.14
CA LYS A 304 23.60 -10.89 17.73
C LYS A 304 23.36 -11.08 16.24
N ALA A 305 22.16 -11.53 15.87
CA ALA A 305 21.70 -11.57 14.50
C ALA A 305 20.72 -10.42 14.22
N THR A 306 20.82 -9.79 13.06
CA THR A 306 19.88 -8.77 12.58
C THR A 306 19.53 -9.00 11.12
N MET A 307 18.26 -8.88 10.77
CA MET A 307 17.76 -8.87 9.40
C MET A 307 17.35 -7.45 9.06
N VAL A 308 17.95 -6.87 8.02
CA VAL A 308 17.77 -5.46 7.65
C VAL A 308 17.42 -5.34 6.19
N ARG A 309 16.39 -4.55 5.87
CA ARG A 309 16.15 -4.08 4.51
C ARG A 309 16.95 -2.81 4.25
N THR A 310 17.70 -2.81 3.17
CA THR A 310 18.51 -1.68 2.73
C THR A 310 17.80 -0.93 1.60
N SER A 311 17.87 0.40 1.58
CA SER A 311 17.43 1.20 0.42
C SER A 311 18.37 1.03 -0.77
N PHE A 312 17.91 1.40 -1.97
CA PHE A 312 18.72 1.35 -3.19
C PHE A 312 20.07 2.08 -3.06
N ASN A 313 20.08 3.26 -2.41
CA ASN A 313 21.29 4.06 -2.19
C ASN A 313 22.10 3.65 -0.94
N ASN A 314 21.72 2.56 -0.26
CA ASN A 314 22.32 2.12 1.01
C ASN A 314 22.33 3.17 2.14
N ASP A 315 21.44 4.17 2.05
CA ASP A 315 21.35 5.31 2.99
C ASP A 315 20.31 5.09 4.10
N LYS A 316 19.40 4.12 3.93
CA LYS A 316 18.32 3.82 4.89
C LYS A 316 18.25 2.33 5.16
N ASN A 317 18.40 2.01 6.44
CA ASN A 317 18.31 0.65 6.97
C ASN A 317 17.06 0.51 7.81
N THR A 318 16.23 -0.48 7.48
CA THR A 318 15.08 -0.86 8.28
C THR A 318 15.34 -2.20 8.95
N LEU A 319 15.34 -2.24 10.28
CA LEU A 319 15.37 -3.49 11.03
C LEU A 319 14.05 -4.24 10.82
N LEU A 320 14.16 -5.48 10.35
CA LEU A 320 13.02 -6.38 10.14
C LEU A 320 12.89 -7.40 11.26
N ALA A 321 14.01 -7.94 11.76
CA ALA A 321 14.04 -8.89 12.86
C ALA A 321 15.42 -8.88 13.53
N GLU A 322 15.48 -9.26 14.81
CA GLU A 322 16.73 -9.48 15.53
C GLU A 322 16.65 -10.67 16.48
N ALA A 323 17.81 -11.23 16.81
CA ALA A 323 17.97 -12.27 17.83
C ALA A 323 19.29 -12.08 18.55
N ILE A 324 19.33 -12.44 19.83
CA ILE A 324 20.52 -12.34 20.68
C ILE A 324 20.72 -13.67 21.39
N HIS A 325 21.96 -14.13 21.46
CA HIS A 325 22.38 -15.31 22.21
C HIS A 325 23.61 -14.97 23.07
N HIS A 326 23.57 -15.34 24.35
CA HIS A 326 24.68 -15.14 25.28
C HIS A 326 25.57 -16.40 25.31
N LEU A 327 26.89 -16.20 25.19
CA LEU A 327 27.92 -17.25 25.01
C LEU A 327 28.62 -17.71 26.29
#